data_AF-A0A7J8Q8N7-F1
#
_entry.id   AF-A0A7J8Q8N7-F1
#
_cell.length_a   1.000
_cell.length_b   1.000
_cell.length_c   1.000
_cell.angle_alpha   90.00
_cell.angle_beta   90.00
_cell.angle_gamma   90.00
#
_symmetry.space_group_name_H-M   'P 1'
#
loop_
_entity.id
_entity.type
_entity.pdbx_description
1 polymer ?
#
loop_
_entity_poly.entity_id
_entity_poly.type
_entity_poly.pdbx_seq_one_letter_code
_entity_poly.pdbx_strand_id
1 'polypeptide(L)'
;MGRKIIKATASTRLSQSMSTANGASPDEVDNDGLELLEAEASLDYLCNLSPHRYEALYANLLPQSMLGEVFLEKYVDHGDTVTVIDKKRTYSVTAAAKHPVYENFRVKAFKALLTSASSNEQLTALGELLYQCHYSYSACGLGSDGTDRLVQLVQEMQHGKASRVDDGTLYGAKITGGGSGGTVCVVGRNCLRSSQHILEIQQRYKKATGYLPFIFEGSSPGVG
;
A
#
# COMPACT_ATOMS: atom_id res chain seq x y z
N MET A 1 -6.39 11.92 -8.42
CA MET A 1 -7.43 11.55 -9.42
C MET A 1 -8.47 10.57 -8.87
N GLY A 2 -8.10 9.36 -8.44
CA GLY A 2 -9.05 8.33 -7.97
C GLY A 2 -10.04 8.81 -6.90
N ARG A 3 -9.61 9.62 -5.92
CA ARG A 3 -10.48 10.24 -4.91
C ARG A 3 -11.65 11.00 -5.54
N LYS A 4 -11.41 11.84 -6.55
CA LYS A 4 -12.45 12.64 -7.20
C LYS A 4 -13.45 11.76 -7.96
N ILE A 5 -12.97 10.68 -8.57
CA ILE A 5 -13.83 9.71 -9.26
C ILE A 5 -14.71 8.99 -8.25
N ILE A 6 -14.14 8.46 -7.16
CA ILE A 6 -14.88 7.78 -6.09
C ILE A 6 -15.94 8.70 -5.49
N LYS A 7 -15.59 9.93 -5.10
CA LYS A 7 -16.55 10.90 -4.55
C LYS A 7 -17.70 11.17 -5.52
N ALA A 8 -17.40 11.42 -6.80
CA ALA A 8 -18.43 11.66 -7.81
C ALA A 8 -19.36 10.44 -7.99
N THR A 9 -18.80 9.24 -8.05
CA THR A 9 -19.58 7.99 -8.14
C THR A 9 -20.47 7.79 -6.92
N ALA A 10 -19.93 8.00 -5.72
CA ALA A 10 -20.68 7.90 -4.48
C ALA A 10 -21.84 8.90 -4.43
N SER A 11 -21.59 10.17 -4.81
CA SER A 11 -22.65 11.19 -4.91
C SER A 11 -23.74 10.81 -5.90
N THR A 12 -23.39 10.30 -7.09
CA THR A 12 -24.39 9.85 -8.08
C THR A 12 -25.23 8.70 -7.54
N ARG A 13 -24.61 7.70 -6.90
CA ARG A 13 -25.34 6.57 -6.29
C ARG A 13 -26.23 7.04 -5.15
N LEU A 14 -25.74 7.93 -4.29
CA LEU A 14 -26.52 8.51 -3.21
C LEU A 14 -27.77 9.21 -3.74
N SER A 15 -27.63 10.07 -4.76
CA SER A 15 -28.79 10.74 -5.38
C SER A 15 -29.79 9.76 -6.00
N GLN A 16 -29.31 8.67 -6.62
CA GLN A 16 -30.18 7.62 -7.15
C GLN A 16 -30.94 6.89 -6.04
N SER A 17 -30.25 6.49 -4.96
CA SER A 17 -30.86 5.82 -3.81
C SER A 17 -31.90 6.69 -3.09
N MET A 18 -31.64 7.99 -2.91
CA MET A 18 -32.63 8.92 -2.35
C MET A 18 -33.84 9.10 -3.27
N SER A 19 -33.64 9.11 -4.59
CA SER A 19 -34.73 9.22 -5.56
C SER A 19 -35.63 7.98 -5.55
N THR A 20 -35.06 6.79 -5.37
CA THR A 20 -35.83 5.54 -5.23
C THR A 20 -36.52 5.43 -3.87
N ALA A 21 -35.93 5.97 -2.81
CA ALA A 21 -36.49 5.95 -1.46
C ALA A 21 -37.73 6.87 -1.32
N ASN A 22 -37.83 7.94 -2.12
CA ASN A 22 -39.00 8.83 -2.13
C ASN A 22 -40.33 8.15 -2.51
N GLY A 23 -40.31 6.88 -2.95
CA GLY A 23 -41.49 6.06 -3.21
C GLY A 23 -41.61 4.80 -2.34
N ALA A 24 -40.69 4.57 -1.39
CA ALA A 24 -40.60 3.37 -0.57
C ALA A 24 -40.98 3.64 0.91
N SER A 25 -41.35 2.59 1.63
CA SER A 25 -41.58 2.64 3.09
C SER A 25 -40.27 2.98 3.83
N PRO A 26 -40.29 3.75 4.94
CA PRO A 26 -39.10 4.03 5.76
C PRO A 26 -38.34 2.78 6.21
N ASP A 27 -39.01 1.64 6.35
CA ASP A 27 -38.41 0.35 6.75
C ASP A 27 -37.72 -0.39 5.59
N GLU A 28 -37.88 0.05 4.34
CA GLU A 28 -37.26 -0.55 3.14
C GLU A 28 -35.97 0.16 2.70
N VAL A 29 -35.61 1.28 3.33
CA VAL A 29 -34.42 2.06 2.99
C VAL A 29 -33.24 1.55 3.83
N ASP A 30 -32.23 0.99 3.17
CA ASP A 30 -30.95 0.63 3.80
C ASP A 30 -30.20 1.90 4.25
N ASN A 31 -30.56 2.39 5.43
CA ASN A 31 -30.05 3.63 6.01
C ASN A 31 -28.53 3.56 6.25
N ASP A 32 -28.04 2.40 6.69
CA ASP A 32 -26.61 2.13 6.88
C ASP A 32 -25.85 2.23 5.54
N GLY A 33 -26.44 1.72 4.46
CA GLY A 33 -25.92 1.87 3.10
C GLY A 33 -25.86 3.32 2.62
N LEU A 34 -26.86 4.14 2.98
CA LEU A 34 -26.90 5.57 2.66
C LEU A 34 -25.80 6.35 3.39
N GLU A 35 -25.65 6.13 4.70
CA GLU A 35 -24.62 6.79 5.52
C GLU A 35 -23.21 6.48 5.00
N LEU A 36 -22.96 5.23 4.57
CA LEU A 36 -21.69 4.86 3.93
C LEU A 36 -21.46 5.62 2.63
N LEU A 37 -22.48 5.77 1.78
CA LEU A 37 -22.36 6.53 0.53
C LEU A 37 -22.14 8.02 0.78
N GLU A 38 -22.73 8.59 1.83
CA GLU A 38 -22.49 9.98 2.25
C GLU A 38 -21.04 10.20 2.70
N ALA A 39 -20.51 9.29 3.52
CA ALA A 39 -19.10 9.30 3.93
C ALA A 39 -18.15 9.17 2.72
N GLU A 40 -18.50 8.31 1.76
CA GLU A 40 -17.71 8.09 0.53
C GLU A 40 -17.79 9.28 -0.44
N ALA A 41 -18.94 9.96 -0.51
CA ALA A 41 -19.14 11.17 -1.30
C ALA A 41 -18.37 12.38 -0.73
N SER A 42 -18.17 12.41 0.59
CA SER A 42 -17.43 13.47 1.29
C SER A 42 -15.96 13.14 1.54
N LEU A 43 -15.50 11.92 1.22
CA LEU A 43 -14.17 11.37 1.52
C LEU A 43 -13.00 12.37 1.40
N ASP A 44 -12.29 12.58 2.51
CA ASP A 44 -11.10 13.44 2.55
C ASP A 44 -9.84 12.71 2.06
N TYR A 45 -9.61 11.49 2.52
CA TYR A 45 -8.43 10.71 2.15
C TYR A 45 -8.84 9.32 1.68
N LEU A 46 -8.19 8.83 0.62
CA LEU A 46 -8.47 7.49 0.09
C LEU A 46 -8.23 6.39 1.13
N CYS A 47 -7.27 6.57 2.05
CA CYS A 47 -7.02 5.62 3.12
C CYS A 47 -8.18 5.47 4.11
N ASN A 48 -9.15 6.38 4.12
CA ASN A 48 -10.35 6.26 4.96
C ASN A 48 -11.41 5.33 4.34
N LEU A 49 -11.28 4.99 3.05
CA LEU A 49 -12.11 3.97 2.41
C LEU A 49 -11.59 2.58 2.78
N SER A 50 -12.49 1.67 3.16
CA SER A 50 -12.10 0.29 3.47
C SER A 50 -11.91 -0.55 2.20
N PRO A 51 -11.03 -1.58 2.22
CA PRO A 51 -10.80 -2.41 1.04
C PRO A 51 -12.06 -3.10 0.48
N HIS A 52 -12.96 -3.58 1.34
CA HIS A 52 -14.17 -4.26 0.87
C HIS A 52 -15.12 -3.30 0.13
N ARG A 53 -15.25 -2.06 0.61
CA ARG A 53 -16.03 -1.01 -0.06
C ARG A 53 -15.41 -0.64 -1.40
N TYR A 54 -14.08 -0.49 -1.43
CA TYR A 54 -13.34 -0.26 -2.66
C TYR A 54 -13.57 -1.36 -3.70
N GLU A 55 -13.40 -2.63 -3.33
CA GLU A 55 -13.59 -3.77 -4.25
C GLU A 55 -15.03 -3.86 -4.76
N ALA A 56 -16.02 -3.76 -3.86
CA ALA A 56 -17.42 -3.96 -4.20
C ALA A 56 -17.95 -2.88 -5.15
N LEU A 57 -17.52 -1.63 -4.98
CA LEU A 57 -18.18 -0.49 -5.63
C LEU A 57 -17.30 0.26 -6.63
N TYR A 58 -15.98 0.30 -6.42
CA TYR A 58 -15.13 1.30 -7.07
C TYR A 58 -14.01 0.71 -7.92
N ALA A 59 -13.49 -0.48 -7.58
CA ALA A 59 -12.32 -1.07 -8.23
C ALA A 59 -12.50 -1.20 -9.76
N ASN A 60 -13.69 -1.61 -10.20
CA ASN A 60 -14.01 -1.80 -11.62
C ASN A 60 -14.43 -0.52 -12.35
N LEU A 61 -14.65 0.58 -11.62
CA LEU A 61 -15.05 1.87 -12.19
C LEU A 61 -13.88 2.81 -12.43
N LEU A 62 -12.75 2.57 -11.75
CA LEU A 62 -11.55 3.36 -11.93
C LEU A 62 -10.85 2.98 -13.24
N PRO A 63 -10.58 3.95 -14.13
CA PRO A 63 -9.79 3.68 -15.32
C PRO A 63 -8.35 3.34 -14.91
N GLN A 64 -7.73 2.41 -15.62
CA GLN A 64 -6.35 2.00 -15.34
C GLN A 64 -5.40 3.20 -15.35
N SER A 65 -5.55 4.09 -16.33
CA SER A 65 -4.83 5.34 -16.42
C SER A 65 -5.69 6.48 -17.01
N MET A 66 -5.25 7.71 -16.83
CA MET A 66 -5.93 8.91 -17.34
C MET A 66 -4.92 10.00 -17.70
N LEU A 67 -5.12 10.66 -18.83
CA LEU A 67 -4.35 11.83 -19.24
C LEU A 67 -4.72 13.04 -18.36
N GLY A 68 -3.71 13.84 -17.97
CA GLY A 68 -3.89 14.99 -17.11
C GLY A 68 -4.92 15.98 -17.65
N GLU A 69 -4.92 16.27 -18.95
CA GLU A 69 -5.88 17.18 -19.57
C GLU A 69 -7.33 16.69 -19.43
N VAL A 70 -7.57 15.40 -19.70
CA VAL A 70 -8.90 14.78 -19.57
C VAL A 70 -9.40 14.85 -18.13
N PHE A 71 -8.51 14.67 -17.16
CA PHE A 71 -8.87 14.83 -15.75
C PHE A 71 -9.27 16.27 -15.43
N LEU A 72 -8.48 17.25 -15.90
CA LEU A 72 -8.69 18.67 -15.61
C LEU A 72 -9.95 19.23 -16.28
N GLU A 73 -10.30 18.77 -17.49
CA GLU A 73 -11.56 19.11 -18.15
C GLU A 73 -12.78 18.70 -17.32
N LYS A 74 -12.70 17.55 -16.64
CA LYS A 74 -13.82 16.99 -15.87
C LYS A 74 -13.85 17.43 -14.40
N TYR A 75 -12.69 17.55 -13.76
CA TYR A 75 -12.59 17.73 -12.29
C TYR A 75 -11.90 19.02 -11.86
N VAL A 76 -11.41 19.83 -12.81
CA VAL A 76 -10.71 21.12 -12.63
C VAL A 76 -9.36 21.01 -11.93
N ASP A 77 -9.28 20.33 -10.79
CA ASP A 77 -8.06 20.15 -10.00
C ASP A 77 -8.19 18.93 -9.05
N HIS A 78 -7.06 18.43 -8.53
CA HIS A 78 -7.01 17.34 -7.55
C HIS A 78 -7.07 17.80 -6.09
N GLY A 79 -6.87 19.09 -5.81
CA GLY A 79 -6.99 19.70 -4.48
C GLY A 79 -5.82 19.38 -3.55
N ASP A 80 -4.62 19.19 -4.11
CA ASP A 80 -3.36 19.10 -3.37
C ASP A 80 -2.58 20.41 -3.60
N THR A 81 -2.15 21.06 -2.52
CA THR A 81 -1.47 22.35 -2.57
C THR A 81 0.01 22.26 -2.93
N VAL A 82 0.59 21.05 -2.94
CA VAL A 82 2.01 20.80 -3.17
C VAL A 82 2.29 20.42 -4.63
N THR A 83 1.32 19.83 -5.33
CA THR A 83 1.51 19.27 -6.67
C THR A 83 0.56 19.87 -7.70
N VAL A 84 0.97 19.90 -8.96
CA VAL A 84 0.15 20.36 -10.09
C VAL A 84 0.05 19.24 -11.13
N ILE A 85 -1.12 19.09 -11.75
CA ILE A 85 -1.33 18.12 -12.83
C ILE A 85 -0.71 18.64 -14.11
N ASP A 86 0.22 17.87 -14.66
CA ASP A 86 0.75 18.06 -16.00
C ASP A 86 -0.27 17.53 -17.01
N LYS A 87 -0.81 18.44 -17.83
CA LYS A 87 -1.81 18.12 -18.87
C LYS A 87 -1.35 17.03 -19.83
N LYS A 88 -0.05 16.95 -20.10
CA LYS A 88 0.53 16.03 -21.09
C LYS A 88 0.92 14.67 -20.52
N ARG A 89 0.79 14.47 -19.21
CA ARG A 89 1.16 13.20 -18.56
C ARG A 89 -0.05 12.29 -18.38
N THR A 90 0.19 11.01 -18.60
CA THR A 90 -0.75 9.94 -18.24
C THR A 90 -0.43 9.44 -16.82
N TYR A 91 -1.46 9.34 -15.99
CA TYR A 91 -1.35 8.94 -14.59
C TYR A 91 -2.00 7.58 -14.36
N SER A 92 -1.34 6.69 -13.61
CA SER A 92 -1.87 5.37 -13.23
C SER A 92 -2.94 5.48 -12.14
N VAL A 93 -4.19 5.74 -12.53
CA VAL A 93 -5.27 6.08 -11.61
C VAL A 93 -5.64 4.89 -10.70
N THR A 94 -5.85 3.70 -11.25
CA THR A 94 -6.24 2.52 -10.45
C THR A 94 -5.16 2.15 -9.44
N ALA A 95 -3.90 2.04 -9.86
CA ALA A 95 -2.80 1.69 -8.95
C ALA A 95 -2.63 2.72 -7.82
N ALA A 96 -2.60 4.01 -8.17
CA ALA A 96 -2.44 5.10 -7.20
C ALA A 96 -3.65 5.26 -6.27
N ALA A 97 -4.85 4.90 -6.72
CA ALA A 97 -6.04 4.91 -5.86
C ALA A 97 -6.07 3.71 -4.92
N LYS A 98 -5.70 2.53 -5.44
CA LYS A 98 -5.64 1.27 -4.69
C LYS A 98 -4.62 1.36 -3.55
N HIS A 99 -3.44 1.90 -3.80
CA HIS A 99 -2.36 1.88 -2.82
C HIS A 99 -2.75 2.41 -1.42
N PRO A 100 -3.23 3.65 -1.23
CA PRO A 100 -3.56 4.18 0.09
C PRO A 100 -4.70 3.44 0.80
N VAL A 101 -5.66 2.88 0.05
CA VAL A 101 -6.78 2.08 0.60
C VAL A 101 -6.24 0.82 1.28
N TYR A 102 -5.44 0.04 0.55
CA TYR A 102 -4.94 -1.24 1.06
C TYR A 102 -3.75 -1.05 1.99
N GLU A 103 -2.90 -0.05 1.75
CA GLU A 103 -1.76 0.25 2.63
C GLU A 103 -2.24 0.59 4.03
N ASN A 104 -3.30 1.38 4.17
CA ASN A 104 -3.84 1.68 5.51
C ASN A 104 -4.38 0.43 6.22
N PHE A 105 -5.04 -0.47 5.48
CA PHE A 105 -5.45 -1.76 6.05
C PHE A 105 -4.25 -2.62 6.45
N ARG A 106 -3.22 -2.71 5.60
CA ARG A 106 -1.97 -3.42 5.91
C ARG A 106 -1.27 -2.85 7.12
N VAL A 107 -1.22 -1.52 7.28
CA VAL A 107 -0.64 -0.86 8.47
C VAL A 107 -1.41 -1.24 9.74
N LYS A 108 -2.74 -1.21 9.70
CA LYS A 108 -3.58 -1.63 10.85
C LYS A 108 -3.37 -3.11 11.19
N ALA A 109 -3.34 -3.98 10.18
CA ALA A 109 -3.08 -5.41 10.35
C ALA A 109 -1.67 -5.66 10.89
N PHE A 110 -0.66 -4.97 10.36
CA PHE A 110 0.73 -5.06 10.80
C PHE A 110 0.86 -4.64 12.27
N LYS A 111 0.22 -3.53 12.66
CA LYS A 111 0.17 -3.08 14.06
C LYS A 111 -0.45 -4.14 14.98
N ALA A 112 -1.59 -4.71 14.59
CA ALA A 112 -2.24 -5.75 15.38
C ALA A 112 -1.36 -7.00 15.54
N LEU A 113 -0.67 -7.40 14.46
CA LEU A 113 0.28 -8.52 14.47
C LEU A 113 1.50 -8.22 15.34
N LEU A 114 2.06 -7.00 15.32
CA LEU A 114 3.18 -6.65 16.20
C LEU A 114 2.84 -6.84 17.70
N THR A 115 1.58 -6.64 18.07
CA THR A 115 1.10 -6.80 19.46
C THR A 115 0.67 -8.21 19.82
N SER A 116 0.65 -9.16 18.88
CA SER A 116 0.27 -10.55 19.16
C SER A 116 1.42 -11.34 19.79
N ALA A 117 1.10 -12.51 20.34
CA ALA A 117 2.12 -13.45 20.79
C ALA A 117 3.09 -13.79 19.65
N SER A 118 4.37 -13.85 19.97
CA SER A 118 5.41 -14.14 18.99
C SER A 118 5.32 -15.57 18.49
N SER A 119 5.20 -15.75 17.18
CA SER A 119 5.19 -17.06 16.51
C SER A 119 5.75 -16.96 15.08
N ASN A 120 6.02 -18.11 14.46
CA ASN A 120 6.47 -18.16 13.07
C ASN A 120 5.40 -17.67 12.11
N GLU A 121 4.13 -17.96 12.40
CA GLU A 121 2.98 -17.52 11.63
C GLU A 121 2.83 -16.00 11.72
N GLN A 122 3.02 -15.41 12.90
CA GLN A 122 3.04 -13.96 13.09
C GLN A 122 4.14 -13.33 12.22
N LEU A 123 5.39 -13.80 12.33
CA LEU A 123 6.52 -13.25 11.56
C LEU A 123 6.33 -13.41 10.06
N THR A 124 5.78 -14.54 9.63
CA THR A 124 5.44 -14.80 8.22
C THR A 124 4.36 -13.84 7.73
N ALA A 125 3.30 -13.62 8.52
CA ALA A 125 2.24 -12.68 8.16
C ALA A 125 2.75 -11.22 8.11
N LEU A 126 3.57 -10.80 9.07
CA LEU A 126 4.24 -9.49 9.03
C LEU A 126 5.08 -9.35 7.76
N GLY A 127 5.87 -10.38 7.44
CA GLY A 127 6.72 -10.38 6.26
C GLY A 127 5.96 -10.29 4.94
N GLU A 128 4.86 -11.04 4.82
CA GLU A 128 3.96 -11.02 3.67
C GLU A 128 3.33 -9.63 3.49
N LEU A 129 2.90 -8.99 4.58
CA LEU A 129 2.41 -7.60 4.52
C LEU A 129 3.48 -6.64 4.00
N LEU A 130 4.75 -6.78 4.40
CA LEU A 130 5.84 -5.93 3.87
C LEU A 130 6.00 -6.12 2.36
N TYR A 131 6.04 -7.36 1.86
CA TYR A 131 6.15 -7.59 0.42
C TYR A 131 4.96 -7.01 -0.35
N GLN A 132 3.74 -7.17 0.16
CA GLN A 132 2.55 -6.56 -0.45
C GLN A 132 2.62 -5.03 -0.47
N CYS A 133 3.12 -4.40 0.61
CA CYS A 133 3.40 -2.97 0.63
C CYS A 133 4.40 -2.58 -0.48
N HIS A 134 5.50 -3.32 -0.61
CA HIS A 134 6.53 -3.04 -1.62
C HIS A 134 5.98 -3.10 -3.05
N TYR A 135 5.31 -4.20 -3.42
CA TYR A 135 4.74 -4.34 -4.76
C TYR A 135 3.63 -3.32 -5.03
N SER A 136 2.82 -3.00 -4.02
CA SER A 136 1.80 -1.95 -4.15
C SER A 136 2.41 -0.56 -4.39
N TYR A 137 3.58 -0.29 -3.81
CA TYR A 137 4.32 0.96 -4.00
C TYR A 137 4.97 1.02 -5.39
N SER A 138 5.62 -0.06 -5.83
CA SER A 138 6.18 -0.16 -7.18
C SER A 138 5.11 -0.07 -8.27
N ALA A 139 3.91 -0.63 -8.05
CA ALA A 139 2.78 -0.48 -8.97
C ALA A 139 2.31 0.98 -9.14
N CYS A 140 2.61 1.87 -8.18
CA CYS A 140 2.36 3.31 -8.32
C CYS A 140 3.43 4.03 -9.14
N GLY A 141 4.47 3.33 -9.62
CA GLY A 141 5.63 3.92 -10.28
C GLY A 141 6.61 4.58 -9.32
N LEU A 142 6.53 4.26 -8.02
CA LEU A 142 7.38 4.85 -6.98
C LEU A 142 8.53 3.92 -6.52
N GLY A 143 8.60 2.71 -7.10
CA GLY A 143 9.67 1.75 -6.86
C GLY A 143 11.02 2.17 -7.43
N SER A 144 12.03 1.31 -7.27
CA SER A 144 13.34 1.51 -7.90
C SER A 144 14.08 0.18 -8.05
N ASP A 145 14.85 0.01 -9.12
CA ASP A 145 15.61 -1.21 -9.38
C ASP A 145 16.52 -1.59 -8.19
N GLY A 146 17.09 -0.60 -7.51
CA GLY A 146 17.95 -0.82 -6.35
C GLY A 146 17.20 -1.40 -5.14
N THR A 147 16.06 -0.81 -4.79
CA THR A 147 15.23 -1.32 -3.68
C THR A 147 14.61 -2.66 -4.02
N ASP A 148 14.17 -2.84 -5.27
CA ASP A 148 13.55 -4.07 -5.75
C ASP A 148 14.57 -5.21 -5.71
N ARG A 149 15.83 -4.95 -6.09
CA ARG A 149 16.92 -5.93 -5.99
C ARG A 149 17.24 -6.31 -4.55
N LEU A 150 17.23 -5.35 -3.61
CA LEU A 150 17.42 -5.66 -2.18
C LEU A 150 16.30 -6.54 -1.63
N VAL A 151 15.04 -6.22 -1.95
CA VAL A 151 13.88 -7.03 -1.56
C VAL A 151 13.98 -8.43 -2.16
N GLN A 152 14.38 -8.55 -3.42
CA GLN A 152 14.60 -9.84 -4.08
C GLN A 152 15.69 -10.67 -3.36
N LEU A 153 16.82 -10.05 -2.98
CA LEU A 153 17.88 -10.74 -2.23
C LEU A 153 17.37 -11.23 -0.85
N VAL A 154 16.51 -10.47 -0.18
CA VAL A 154 15.87 -10.93 1.06
C VAL A 154 14.99 -12.16 0.81
N GLN A 155 14.16 -12.14 -0.25
CA GLN A 155 13.34 -13.30 -0.64
C GLN A 155 14.21 -14.53 -0.96
N GLU A 156 15.30 -14.36 -1.70
CA GLU A 156 16.26 -15.43 -2.01
C GLU A 156 16.84 -16.05 -0.71
N MET A 157 17.20 -15.22 0.27
CA MET A 157 17.72 -15.69 1.56
C MET A 157 16.64 -16.34 2.43
N GLN A 158 15.41 -15.81 2.41
CA GLN A 158 14.26 -16.37 3.12
C GLN A 158 13.91 -17.77 2.60
N HIS A 159 13.91 -17.98 1.27
CA HIS A 159 13.49 -19.26 0.66
C HIS A 159 14.66 -20.22 0.35
N GLY A 160 15.90 -19.82 0.64
CA GLY A 160 17.11 -20.60 0.42
C GLY A 160 17.15 -21.92 1.20
N LYS A 161 18.05 -22.82 0.81
CA LYS A 161 18.22 -24.13 1.50
C LYS A 161 18.61 -23.96 2.97
N ALA A 162 19.42 -22.94 3.26
CA ALA A 162 19.94 -22.66 4.59
C ALA A 162 18.82 -22.30 5.59
N SER A 163 17.79 -21.55 5.17
CA SER A 163 16.70 -21.10 6.03
C SER A 163 15.70 -22.21 6.40
N ARG A 164 15.72 -23.37 5.72
CA ARG A 164 14.81 -24.51 5.99
C ARG A 164 15.18 -25.35 7.21
N VAL A 165 16.36 -25.11 7.80
CA VAL A 165 16.89 -25.94 8.90
C VAL A 165 16.50 -25.39 10.28
N ASP A 166 16.28 -24.08 10.42
CA ASP A 166 16.05 -23.40 11.73
C ASP A 166 14.80 -22.51 11.75
N ASP A 167 13.65 -22.95 11.21
CA ASP A 167 12.38 -22.19 11.23
C ASP A 167 12.43 -20.77 10.60
N GLY A 168 13.38 -20.51 9.69
CA GLY A 168 13.56 -19.22 9.04
C GLY A 168 14.30 -18.16 9.88
N THR A 169 14.76 -17.11 9.19
CA THR A 169 15.55 -16.01 9.79
C THR A 169 15.02 -14.66 9.36
N LEU A 170 14.85 -14.45 8.05
CA LEU A 170 14.21 -13.29 7.44
C LEU A 170 12.82 -13.69 6.93
N TYR A 171 11.83 -12.80 7.07
CA TYR A 171 10.43 -13.11 6.71
C TYR A 171 9.84 -12.15 5.69
N GLY A 172 10.38 -10.93 5.58
CA GLY A 172 9.87 -9.95 4.64
C GLY A 172 10.72 -8.71 4.53
N ALA A 173 10.52 -7.96 3.45
CA ALA A 173 11.16 -6.68 3.25
C ALA A 173 10.30 -5.73 2.42
N LYS A 174 10.50 -4.42 2.62
CA LYS A 174 9.91 -3.38 1.78
C LYS A 174 10.74 -2.13 1.68
N ILE A 175 10.55 -1.39 0.60
CA ILE A 175 10.97 0.01 0.49
C ILE A 175 10.30 0.88 1.58
N THR A 176 11.06 1.83 2.14
CA THR A 176 10.57 2.83 3.10
C THR A 176 11.14 4.22 2.78
N GLY A 177 10.45 5.27 3.23
CA GLY A 177 10.74 6.66 2.88
C GLY A 177 9.88 7.18 1.72
N GLY A 178 10.37 8.21 1.03
CA GLY A 178 9.64 8.92 -0.03
C GLY A 178 9.61 8.23 -1.41
N GLY A 179 10.30 7.09 -1.58
CA GLY A 179 10.36 6.34 -2.84
C GLY A 179 11.52 6.71 -3.76
N SER A 180 11.53 6.11 -4.96
CA SER A 180 12.56 6.31 -6.00
C SER A 180 14.00 5.97 -5.56
N GLY A 181 14.13 5.02 -4.63
CA GLY A 181 15.39 4.61 -4.02
C GLY A 181 15.31 4.66 -2.50
N GLY A 182 16.47 4.79 -1.86
CA GLY A 182 16.57 4.98 -0.41
C GLY A 182 16.75 3.67 0.36
N THR A 183 15.83 3.40 1.29
CA THR A 183 16.02 2.39 2.33
C THR A 183 15.05 1.22 2.17
N VAL A 184 15.53 0.01 2.45
CA VAL A 184 14.70 -1.18 2.59
C VAL A 184 14.66 -1.58 4.06
N CYS A 185 13.46 -1.75 4.60
CA CYS A 185 13.22 -2.34 5.91
C CYS A 185 13.08 -3.85 5.74
N VAL A 186 13.72 -4.63 6.63
CA VAL A 186 13.67 -6.09 6.65
C VAL A 186 13.16 -6.55 8.02
N VAL A 187 12.23 -7.50 8.03
CA VAL A 187 11.78 -8.17 9.26
C VAL A 187 12.42 -9.55 9.37
N GLY A 188 12.96 -9.84 10.55
CA GLY A 188 13.67 -11.08 10.84
C GLY A 188 13.73 -11.38 12.33
N ARG A 189 14.11 -12.61 12.68
CA ARG A 189 14.40 -12.98 14.07
C ARG A 189 15.63 -12.23 14.55
N ASN A 190 15.61 -11.83 15.82
CA ASN A 190 16.79 -11.31 16.50
C ASN A 190 17.75 -12.47 16.86
N CYS A 191 18.56 -12.89 15.90
CA CYS A 191 19.57 -13.92 16.09
C CYS A 191 20.79 -13.68 15.17
N LEU A 192 21.93 -14.25 15.55
CA LEU A 192 23.20 -14.11 14.81
C LEU A 192 23.05 -14.47 13.33
N ARG A 193 22.25 -15.49 13.04
CA ARG A 193 22.03 -15.98 11.68
C ARG A 193 21.32 -14.96 10.79
N SER A 194 20.36 -14.22 11.33
CA SER A 194 19.72 -13.11 10.61
C SER A 194 20.74 -12.02 10.26
N SER A 195 21.60 -11.63 11.21
CA SER A 195 22.66 -10.64 10.95
C SER A 195 23.64 -11.11 9.88
N GLN A 196 24.04 -12.39 9.91
CA GLN A 196 24.87 -12.99 8.87
C GLN A 196 24.20 -12.93 7.48
N HIS A 197 22.90 -13.22 7.40
CA HIS A 197 22.16 -13.12 6.14
C HIS A 197 22.05 -11.68 5.64
N ILE A 198 21.85 -10.69 6.53
CA ILE A 198 21.84 -9.27 6.15
C ILE A 198 23.21 -8.84 5.58
N LEU A 199 24.31 -9.25 6.21
CA LEU A 199 25.66 -8.98 5.69
C LEU A 199 25.89 -9.64 4.32
N GLU A 200 25.40 -10.87 4.14
CA GLU A 200 25.48 -11.55 2.86
C GLU A 200 24.68 -10.82 1.76
N ILE A 201 23.47 -10.36 2.06
CA ILE A 201 22.65 -9.54 1.14
C ILE A 201 23.40 -8.27 0.75
N GLN A 202 24.01 -7.58 1.72
CA GLN A 202 24.80 -6.36 1.48
C GLN A 202 25.96 -6.63 0.51
N GLN A 203 26.70 -7.72 0.70
CA GLN A 203 27.81 -8.09 -0.18
C GLN A 203 27.34 -8.54 -1.57
N ARG A 204 26.25 -9.30 -1.66
CA ARG A 204 25.65 -9.70 -2.94
C ARG A 204 25.18 -8.48 -3.73
N TYR A 205 24.58 -7.51 -3.06
CA TYR A 205 24.17 -6.24 -3.67
C TYR A 205 25.37 -5.44 -4.17
N LYS A 206 26.43 -5.28 -3.36
CA LYS A 206 27.67 -4.62 -3.78
C LYS A 206 28.31 -5.29 -4.99
N LYS A 207 28.39 -6.62 -4.99
CA LYS A 207 28.95 -7.38 -6.12
C LYS A 207 28.17 -7.14 -7.41
N ALA A 208 26.85 -7.01 -7.32
CA ALA A 208 26.00 -6.80 -8.49
C ALA A 208 25.97 -5.34 -8.99
N THR A 209 26.13 -4.36 -8.10
CA THR A 209 25.87 -2.94 -8.43
C THR A 209 27.08 -2.02 -8.26
N GLY A 210 28.15 -2.49 -7.62
CA GLY A 210 29.28 -1.66 -7.19
C GLY A 210 29.01 -0.82 -5.92
N TYR A 211 27.75 -0.70 -5.48
CA TYR A 211 27.37 0.10 -4.32
C TYR A 211 27.21 -0.77 -3.07
N LEU A 212 27.83 -0.37 -1.96
CA LEU A 212 27.66 -1.03 -0.67
C LEU A 212 26.56 -0.32 0.15
N PRO A 213 25.37 -0.93 0.34
CA PRO A 213 24.32 -0.31 1.14
C PRO A 213 24.74 -0.13 2.59
N PHE A 214 24.32 0.98 3.22
CA PHE A 214 24.52 1.17 4.65
C PHE A 214 23.51 0.30 5.44
N ILE A 215 23.97 -0.37 6.49
CA ILE A 215 23.11 -1.14 7.39
C ILE A 215 22.85 -0.29 8.63
N PHE A 216 21.58 -0.01 8.89
CA PHE A 216 21.14 0.63 10.13
C PHE A 216 20.73 -0.46 11.12
N GLU A 217 21.36 -0.48 12.30
CA GLU A 217 21.00 -1.34 13.42
C GLU A 217 20.77 -0.49 14.68
N GLY A 218 19.85 -0.95 15.54
CA GLY A 218 19.47 -0.26 16.77
C GLY A 218 18.00 0.18 16.82
N SER A 219 17.53 0.54 18.02
CA SER A 219 16.22 1.14 18.25
C SER A 219 16.31 2.66 18.26
N SER A 220 15.37 3.36 17.63
CA SER A 220 15.21 4.80 17.82
C SER A 220 14.22 5.11 18.95
N PRO A 221 14.30 6.28 19.60
CA PRO A 221 13.23 6.75 20.47
C PRO A 221 11.94 6.89 19.65
N GLY A 222 10.92 6.07 19.96
CA GLY A 222 9.62 6.09 19.28
C GLY A 222 9.11 4.74 18.74
N VAL A 223 9.95 3.70 18.73
CA VAL A 223 9.48 2.31 18.58
C VAL A 223 9.15 1.76 19.97
N GLY A 224 7.86 1.70 20.28
CA GLY A 224 7.31 1.14 21.53
C GLY A 224 6.31 0.03 21.24
#